data_AF-A0A2V7RAR3-F1
#
_entry.id   AF-A0A2V7RAR3-F1
#
_cell.length_a   1.000
_cell.length_b   1.000
_cell.length_c   1.000
_cell.angle_alpha   90.00
_cell.angle_beta   90.00
_cell.angle_gamma   90.00
#
_symmetry.space_group_name_H-M   'P 1'
#
loop_
_entity.id
_entity.type
_entity.pdbx_description
1 polymer ?
#
loop_
_entity_poly.entity_id
_entity_poly.type
_entity_poly.pdbx_seq_one_letter_code
_entity_poly.pdbx_strand_id
1 'polypeptide(L)'
;MVHCTRSDSRWSIEVRHAAMVVATLLGARHAPAQIPDGPGRKETVRLCSQCHAAEVVMSVGQNRAGWAATLRKMSALGAKGTDEEFRSALEYLAAHFPAQERPRINLNTATAIELESGLTLRRSQAAAIIAYRSQHGRFTSLEDVKKVPGLDPAIIEAKRDRVTF
;
A
#
# COMPACT_ATOMS: atom_id res chain seq x y z
N MET A 1 -32.11 13.81 92.76
CA MET A 1 -32.91 13.66 91.51
C MET A 1 -32.59 12.32 90.89
N VAL A 2 -33.60 11.49 90.72
CA VAL A 2 -33.52 10.08 90.33
C VAL A 2 -33.61 9.95 88.80
N HIS A 3 -32.61 9.26 88.23
CA HIS A 3 -32.60 8.35 87.06
C HIS A 3 -33.48 8.63 85.83
N CYS A 4 -32.89 8.57 84.62
CA CYS A 4 -32.96 7.34 83.81
C CYS A 4 -32.07 7.39 82.56
N THR A 5 -31.42 6.25 82.31
CA THR A 5 -30.55 5.87 81.18
C THR A 5 -31.32 5.13 80.08
N ARG A 6 -30.62 4.84 78.96
CA ARG A 6 -30.94 4.01 77.76
C ARG A 6 -31.48 4.81 76.57
N SER A 7 -31.13 4.50 75.33
CA SER A 7 -30.86 3.18 74.76
C SER A 7 -29.96 3.24 73.52
N ASP A 8 -29.09 2.24 73.40
CA ASP A 8 -28.40 1.83 72.19
C ASP A 8 -29.32 1.65 70.98
N SER A 9 -28.83 2.01 69.80
CA SER A 9 -29.08 1.31 68.53
C SER A 9 -28.04 1.80 67.50
N ARG A 10 -26.87 1.16 67.41
CA ARG A 10 -26.57 0.04 66.51
C ARG A 10 -27.10 0.23 65.08
N TRP A 11 -26.53 1.19 64.35
CA TRP A 11 -26.47 1.16 62.88
C TRP A 11 -25.03 1.40 62.44
N SER A 12 -24.19 0.37 62.63
CA SER A 12 -22.91 0.28 61.94
C SER A 12 -23.18 0.07 60.46
N ILE A 13 -23.15 1.15 59.68
CA ILE A 13 -23.15 1.06 58.22
C ILE A 13 -21.73 0.62 57.82
N GLU A 14 -21.57 -0.68 57.64
CA GLU A 14 -20.41 -1.28 56.96
C GLU A 14 -20.30 -0.67 55.55
N VAL A 15 -19.40 0.30 55.37
CA VAL A 15 -19.00 0.79 54.05
C VAL A 15 -18.21 -0.32 53.38
N ARG A 16 -18.92 -1.20 52.66
CA ARG A 16 -18.29 -2.15 51.75
C ARG A 16 -17.60 -1.33 50.66
N HIS A 17 -16.28 -1.23 50.75
CA HIS A 17 -15.43 -0.67 49.71
C HIS A 17 -15.69 -1.43 48.40
N ALA A 18 -16.49 -0.86 47.52
CA ALA A 18 -16.60 -1.32 46.15
C ALA A 18 -15.26 -1.01 45.48
N ALA A 19 -14.41 -2.04 45.35
CA ALA A 19 -13.20 -1.95 44.55
C ALA A 19 -13.59 -1.61 43.11
N MET A 20 -13.37 -0.35 42.73
CA MET A 20 -13.57 0.12 41.36
C MET A 20 -12.44 -0.48 40.51
N VAL A 21 -12.72 -1.60 39.84
CA VAL A 21 -11.82 -2.18 38.84
C VAL A 21 -11.82 -1.22 37.65
N VAL A 22 -10.82 -0.34 37.60
CA VAL A 22 -10.51 0.43 36.39
C VAL A 22 -9.95 -0.56 35.37
N ALA A 23 -10.83 -1.07 34.51
CA ALA A 23 -10.42 -1.84 33.34
C ALA A 23 -9.69 -0.88 32.39
N THR A 24 -8.36 -0.88 32.43
CA THR A 24 -7.53 -0.26 31.41
C THR A 24 -7.76 -1.01 30.10
N LEU A 25 -8.62 -0.44 29.25
CA LEU A 25 -8.68 -0.80 27.84
C LEU A 25 -7.32 -0.43 27.23
N LEU A 26 -6.40 -1.41 27.15
CA LEU A 26 -5.25 -1.33 26.25
C LEU A 26 -5.81 -1.34 24.83
N GLY A 27 -6.17 -0.17 24.31
CA GLY A 27 -6.32 0.02 22.87
C GLY A 27 -5.01 -0.38 22.22
N ALA A 28 -5.05 -1.30 21.26
CA ALA A 28 -3.91 -1.65 20.45
C ALA A 28 -3.35 -0.37 19.83
N ARG A 29 -2.19 0.09 20.32
CA ARG A 29 -1.46 1.20 19.72
C ARG A 29 -1.11 0.76 18.31
N HIS A 30 -1.73 1.37 17.30
CA HIS A 30 -1.23 1.26 15.93
C HIS A 30 0.17 1.86 15.93
N ALA A 31 1.19 1.00 15.91
CA ALA A 31 2.55 1.44 15.66
C ALA A 31 2.55 2.09 14.27
N PRO A 32 3.10 3.30 14.12
CA PRO A 32 3.25 3.90 12.79
C PRO A 32 4.00 2.92 11.90
N ALA A 33 3.54 2.76 10.66
CA ALA A 33 4.20 1.92 9.69
C ALA A 33 5.66 2.41 9.56
N GLN A 34 6.61 1.52 9.86
CA GLN A 34 8.03 1.83 9.88
C GLN A 34 8.74 1.17 8.71
N ILE A 35 9.79 1.82 8.22
CA ILE A 35 10.70 1.27 7.20
C ILE A 35 11.28 -0.07 7.72
N PRO A 36 11.10 -1.20 7.00
CA PRO A 36 11.42 -2.55 7.49
C PRO A 36 12.88 -2.72 7.92
N ASP A 37 13.14 -3.45 9.00
CA ASP A 37 14.53 -3.73 9.40
C ASP A 37 15.28 -4.59 8.38
N GLY A 38 16.58 -4.30 8.19
CA GLY A 38 17.43 -5.04 7.25
C GLY A 38 18.77 -4.34 6.97
N PRO A 39 19.76 -5.06 6.41
CA PRO A 39 21.02 -4.48 5.95
C PRO A 39 20.77 -3.35 4.93
N GLY A 40 21.39 -2.18 5.12
CA GLY A 40 21.18 -1.01 4.26
C GLY A 40 20.05 -0.07 4.71
N ARG A 41 19.24 -0.45 5.72
CA ARG A 41 18.21 0.43 6.29
C ARG A 41 18.80 1.73 6.85
N LYS A 42 19.89 1.63 7.62
CA LYS A 42 20.52 2.79 8.29
C LYS A 42 21.01 3.80 7.25
N GLU A 43 21.68 3.32 6.22
CA GLU A 43 22.17 4.13 5.10
C GLU A 43 21.00 4.76 4.35
N THR A 44 19.92 3.99 4.10
CA THR A 44 18.71 4.49 3.44
C THR A 44 18.06 5.61 4.24
N VAL A 45 17.81 5.43 5.54
CA VAL A 45 17.22 6.47 6.40
C VAL A 45 18.12 7.70 6.45
N ARG A 46 19.44 7.53 6.58
CA ARG A 46 20.40 8.64 6.61
C ARG A 46 20.44 9.42 5.29
N LEU A 47 20.41 8.74 4.15
CA LEU A 47 20.47 9.34 2.82
C LEU A 47 19.16 10.01 2.44
N CYS A 48 18.04 9.33 2.68
CA CYS A 48 16.72 9.80 2.26
C CYS A 48 16.16 10.89 3.18
N SER A 49 16.55 10.92 4.46
CA SER A 49 16.06 11.91 5.42
C SER A 49 16.82 13.25 5.43
N GLN A 50 17.68 13.51 4.45
CA GLN A 50 18.43 14.78 4.38
C GLN A 50 17.56 15.97 3.96
N CYS A 51 16.44 15.73 3.26
CA CYS A 51 15.55 16.79 2.77
C CYS A 51 14.06 16.53 3.03
N HIS A 52 13.63 15.27 3.11
CA HIS A 52 12.24 14.88 3.38
C HIS A 52 12.19 13.58 4.16
N ALA A 53 11.05 13.21 4.74
CA ALA A 53 10.91 11.93 5.46
C ALA A 53 11.26 10.73 4.56
N ALA A 54 12.01 9.75 5.09
CA ALA A 54 12.38 8.55 4.34
C ALA A 54 11.17 7.62 4.11
N GLU A 55 10.15 7.69 4.96
CA GLU A 55 8.94 6.86 4.95
C GLU A 55 8.15 6.98 3.64
N VAL A 56 8.42 8.00 2.82
CA VAL A 56 7.87 8.11 1.47
C VAL A 56 8.15 6.87 0.62
N VAL A 57 9.25 6.15 0.87
CA VAL A 57 9.59 4.91 0.16
C VAL A 57 8.56 3.80 0.40
N MET A 58 7.80 3.86 1.50
CA MET A 58 6.80 2.85 1.82
C MET A 58 5.61 2.84 0.86
N SER A 59 5.38 3.95 0.16
CA SER A 59 4.31 4.10 -0.83
C SER A 59 4.82 3.96 -2.27
N VAL A 60 6.11 3.66 -2.45
CA VAL A 60 6.76 3.62 -3.76
C VAL A 60 7.40 2.25 -3.95
N GLY A 61 6.94 1.50 -4.93
CA GLY A 61 7.57 0.25 -5.35
C GLY A 61 8.30 0.43 -6.68
N GLN A 62 9.59 0.14 -6.73
CA GLN A 62 10.37 0.19 -7.97
C GLN A 62 11.24 -1.04 -8.13
N ASN A 63 11.56 -1.39 -9.37
CA ASN A 63 12.62 -2.36 -9.62
C ASN A 63 13.98 -1.73 -9.29
N ARG A 64 15.03 -2.56 -9.23
CA ARG A 64 16.38 -2.10 -8.90
C ARG A 64 16.87 -0.95 -9.80
N ALA A 65 16.57 -0.99 -11.10
CA ALA A 65 16.96 0.08 -12.03
C ALA A 65 16.27 1.41 -11.73
N GLY A 66 14.97 1.38 -11.38
CA GLY A 66 14.22 2.55 -10.94
C GLY A 66 14.82 3.16 -9.67
N TRP A 67 15.09 2.33 -8.65
CA TRP A 67 15.72 2.82 -7.42
C TRP A 67 17.10 3.44 -7.66
N ALA A 68 17.92 2.85 -8.54
CA ALA A 68 19.20 3.43 -8.93
C ALA A 68 19.02 4.81 -9.58
N ALA A 69 17.99 4.99 -10.40
CA ALA A 69 17.66 6.30 -10.99
C ALA A 69 17.19 7.31 -9.92
N THR A 70 16.37 6.89 -8.96
CA THR A 70 15.95 7.74 -7.84
C THR A 70 17.15 8.20 -7.00
N LEU A 71 18.04 7.29 -6.60
CA LEU A 71 19.23 7.64 -5.80
C LEU A 71 20.16 8.60 -6.54
N ARG A 72 20.40 8.38 -7.84
CA ARG A 72 21.17 9.33 -8.67
C ARG A 72 20.51 10.71 -8.72
N LYS A 73 19.18 10.77 -8.86
CA LYS A 73 18.44 12.03 -8.85
C LYS A 73 18.58 12.75 -7.50
N MET A 74 18.48 12.01 -6.39
CA MET A 74 18.66 12.59 -5.04
C MET A 74 20.09 13.12 -4.85
N SER A 75 21.10 12.38 -5.30
CA SER A 75 22.49 12.84 -5.27
C SER A 75 22.70 14.10 -6.10
N ALA A 76 22.16 14.15 -7.33
CA ALA A 76 22.20 15.33 -8.19
C ALA A 76 21.48 16.55 -7.59
N LEU A 77 20.48 16.32 -6.72
CA LEU A 77 19.76 17.36 -5.98
C LEU A 77 20.41 17.70 -4.62
N GLY A 78 21.55 17.09 -4.28
CA GLY A 78 22.36 17.46 -3.12
C GLY A 78 22.40 16.46 -1.96
N ALA A 79 21.81 15.26 -2.09
CA ALA A 79 21.97 14.21 -1.08
C ALA A 79 23.44 13.74 -1.01
N LYS A 80 24.01 13.76 0.20
CA LYS A 80 25.44 13.46 0.45
C LYS A 80 25.64 12.07 1.03
N GLY A 81 26.55 11.30 0.43
CA GLY A 81 26.99 9.99 0.90
C GLY A 81 28.11 9.42 0.03
N THR A 82 28.71 8.32 0.48
CA THR A 82 29.72 7.59 -0.29
C THR A 82 29.07 6.61 -1.27
N ASP A 83 29.84 6.14 -2.26
CA ASP A 83 29.37 5.15 -3.23
C ASP A 83 28.92 3.85 -2.54
N GLU A 84 29.60 3.43 -1.47
CA GLU A 84 29.20 2.27 -0.67
C GLU A 84 27.86 2.47 0.03
N GLU A 85 27.59 3.66 0.57
CA GLU A 85 26.33 3.97 1.23
C GLU A 85 25.17 3.99 0.23
N PHE A 86 25.38 4.59 -0.95
CA PHE A 86 24.39 4.58 -2.03
C PHE A 86 24.15 3.17 -2.57
N ARG A 87 25.20 2.35 -2.69
CA ARG A 87 25.07 0.94 -3.06
C ARG A 87 24.28 0.15 -2.02
N SER A 88 24.58 0.32 -0.73
CA SER A 88 23.86 -0.33 0.37
C SER A 88 22.36 0.04 0.37
N ALA A 89 22.05 1.32 0.20
CA ALA A 89 20.69 1.80 0.08
C ALA A 89 19.97 1.25 -1.17
N LEU A 90 20.67 1.14 -2.30
CA LEU A 90 20.10 0.57 -3.52
C LEU A 90 19.67 -0.89 -3.33
N GLU A 91 20.52 -1.72 -2.74
CA GLU A 91 20.19 -3.13 -2.51
C GLU A 91 19.04 -3.26 -1.51
N TYR A 92 19.04 -2.46 -0.44
CA TYR A 92 17.96 -2.42 0.53
C TYR A 92 16.62 -2.01 -0.11
N LEU A 93 16.61 -0.93 -0.89
CA LEU A 93 15.39 -0.45 -1.56
C LEU A 93 14.84 -1.48 -2.55
N ALA A 94 15.71 -2.12 -3.33
CA ALA A 94 15.31 -3.15 -4.28
C ALA A 94 14.75 -4.40 -3.61
N ALA A 95 15.28 -4.78 -2.44
CA ALA A 95 14.84 -5.96 -1.69
C ALA A 95 13.52 -5.72 -0.92
N HIS A 96 13.37 -4.55 -0.30
CA HIS A 96 12.25 -4.26 0.60
C HIS A 96 11.11 -3.47 -0.03
N PHE A 97 11.36 -2.78 -1.15
CA PHE A 97 10.36 -1.99 -1.87
C PHE A 97 10.36 -2.31 -3.37
N PRO A 98 10.17 -3.58 -3.77
CA PRO A 98 10.18 -3.97 -5.17
C PRO A 98 9.02 -3.33 -5.94
N ALA A 99 9.14 -3.31 -7.27
CA ALA A 99 8.03 -2.97 -8.14
C ALA A 99 6.88 -3.94 -7.86
N GLN A 100 5.71 -3.39 -7.51
CA GLN A 100 4.51 -4.20 -7.35
C GLN A 100 4.08 -4.71 -8.73
N GLU A 101 3.93 -6.03 -8.86
CA GLU A 101 3.34 -6.61 -10.05
C GLU A 101 1.90 -6.11 -10.18
N ARG A 102 1.61 -5.43 -11.28
CA ARG A 102 0.24 -5.03 -11.57
C ARG A 102 -0.52 -6.28 -12.02
N PRO A 103 -1.68 -6.61 -11.41
CA PRO A 103 -2.48 -7.74 -11.85
C PRO A 103 -2.76 -7.66 -13.35
N ARG A 104 -2.64 -8.81 -14.02
CA ARG A 104 -3.04 -8.95 -15.42
C ARG A 104 -4.56 -8.94 -15.51
N ILE A 105 -5.07 -8.44 -16.63
CA ILE A 105 -6.50 -8.22 -16.86
C ILE A 105 -6.98 -9.17 -17.93
N ASN A 106 -7.95 -10.01 -17.57
CA ASN A 106 -8.56 -10.94 -18.50
C ASN A 106 -9.53 -10.20 -19.42
N LEU A 107 -9.21 -10.11 -20.71
CA LEU A 107 -10.02 -9.35 -21.68
C LEU A 107 -11.39 -9.96 -21.96
N ASN A 108 -11.61 -11.22 -21.60
CA ASN A 108 -12.89 -11.89 -21.79
C ASN A 108 -13.85 -11.73 -20.61
N THR A 109 -13.35 -11.34 -19.42
CA THR A 109 -14.18 -11.18 -18.22
C THR A 109 -14.13 -9.78 -17.63
N ALA A 110 -13.11 -8.98 -17.94
CA ALA A 110 -12.93 -7.64 -17.40
C ALA A 110 -14.12 -6.73 -17.71
N THR A 111 -14.52 -5.95 -16.71
CA THR A 111 -15.50 -4.87 -16.80
C THR A 111 -14.92 -3.66 -17.54
N ALA A 112 -15.79 -2.73 -17.95
CA ALA A 112 -15.35 -1.48 -18.57
C ALA A 112 -14.39 -0.71 -17.65
N ILE A 113 -14.69 -0.64 -16.35
CA ILE A 113 -13.87 0.07 -15.36
C ILE A 113 -12.49 -0.59 -15.22
N GLU A 114 -12.40 -1.92 -15.23
CA GLU A 114 -11.11 -2.63 -15.16
C GLU A 114 -10.29 -2.41 -16.44
N LEU A 115 -10.92 -2.39 -17.61
CA LEU A 115 -10.25 -2.07 -18.88
C LEU A 115 -9.76 -0.60 -18.89
N GLU A 116 -10.58 0.33 -18.43
CA GLU A 116 -10.24 1.75 -18.38
C GLU A 116 -9.14 2.05 -17.37
N SER A 117 -9.33 1.69 -16.11
CA SER A 117 -8.37 2.01 -15.04
C SER A 117 -7.13 1.11 -15.09
N GLY A 118 -7.36 -0.18 -15.33
CA GLY A 118 -6.33 -1.18 -15.30
C GLY A 118 -5.45 -1.14 -16.53
N LEU A 119 -6.02 -1.04 -17.74
CA LEU A 119 -5.25 -0.92 -18.98
C LEU A 119 -5.09 0.52 -19.48
N THR A 120 -5.61 1.53 -18.78
CA THR A 120 -5.51 2.93 -19.23
C THR A 120 -6.13 3.11 -20.63
N LEU A 121 -7.26 2.44 -20.87
CA LEU A 121 -8.03 2.54 -22.11
C LEU A 121 -9.06 3.65 -22.00
N ARG A 122 -9.42 4.26 -23.14
CA ARG A 122 -10.56 5.18 -23.22
C ARG A 122 -11.87 4.40 -23.05
N ARG A 123 -12.91 5.05 -22.53
CA ARG A 123 -14.28 4.49 -22.45
C ARG A 123 -14.74 3.86 -23.75
N SER A 124 -14.52 4.53 -24.87
CA SER A 124 -14.87 4.03 -26.21
C SER A 124 -14.12 2.74 -26.58
N GLN A 125 -12.86 2.61 -26.18
CA GLN A 125 -12.04 1.43 -26.44
C GLN A 125 -12.48 0.25 -25.57
N ALA A 126 -12.73 0.49 -24.28
CA ALA A 126 -13.26 -0.53 -23.38
C ALA A 126 -14.63 -1.04 -23.86
N ALA A 127 -15.52 -0.13 -24.26
CA ALA A 127 -16.81 -0.48 -24.84
C ALA A 127 -16.67 -1.30 -26.14
N ALA A 128 -15.74 -0.92 -27.02
CA ALA A 128 -15.49 -1.66 -28.26
C ALA A 128 -14.99 -3.09 -28.00
N ILE A 129 -14.10 -3.29 -27.03
CA ILE A 129 -13.62 -4.63 -26.64
C ILE A 129 -14.78 -5.49 -26.10
N ILE A 130 -15.62 -4.94 -25.23
CA ILE A 130 -16.77 -5.64 -24.66
C ILE A 130 -17.81 -5.98 -25.75
N ALA A 131 -18.12 -5.02 -26.62
CA ALA A 131 -19.04 -5.24 -27.73
C ALA A 131 -18.52 -6.31 -28.68
N TYR A 132 -17.22 -6.29 -28.99
CA TYR A 132 -16.60 -7.24 -29.89
C TYR A 132 -16.64 -8.66 -29.31
N ARG A 133 -16.23 -8.87 -28.06
CA ARG A 133 -16.26 -10.21 -27.44
C ARG A 133 -17.67 -10.77 -27.28
N SER A 134 -18.68 -9.90 -27.12
CA SER A 134 -20.08 -10.32 -27.05
C SER A 134 -20.63 -10.76 -28.40
N GLN A 135 -20.13 -10.19 -29.51
CA GLN A 135 -20.60 -10.49 -30.87
C GLN A 135 -19.80 -11.60 -31.57
N HIS A 136 -18.50 -11.67 -31.32
CA HIS A 136 -17.57 -12.56 -32.02
C HIS A 136 -17.08 -13.72 -31.16
N GLY A 137 -17.45 -13.74 -29.87
CA GLY A 137 -16.97 -14.72 -28.90
C GLY A 137 -15.68 -14.29 -28.20
N ARG A 138 -15.12 -15.20 -27.41
CA ARG A 138 -13.95 -14.94 -26.59
C ARG A 138 -12.70 -14.72 -27.45
N PHE A 139 -11.87 -13.76 -27.06
CA PHE A 139 -10.51 -13.61 -27.58
C PHE A 139 -9.65 -14.79 -27.13
N THR A 140 -8.79 -15.30 -28.00
CA THR A 140 -7.81 -16.35 -27.66
C THR A 140 -6.37 -15.86 -27.77
N SER A 141 -6.17 -14.72 -28.42
CA SER A 141 -4.87 -14.16 -28.71
C SER A 141 -4.94 -12.63 -28.79
N LEU A 142 -3.77 -11.97 -28.71
CA LEU A 142 -3.68 -10.53 -28.93
C LEU A 142 -4.08 -10.14 -30.36
N GLU A 143 -3.85 -11.04 -31.33
CA GLU A 143 -4.23 -10.83 -32.73
C GLU A 143 -5.75 -10.71 -32.90
N ASP A 144 -6.55 -11.40 -32.07
CA ASP A 144 -8.00 -11.24 -32.10
C ASP A 144 -8.44 -9.87 -31.58
N VAL A 145 -7.73 -9.35 -30.57
CA VAL A 145 -8.02 -8.04 -29.97
C VAL A 145 -7.67 -6.91 -30.94
N LYS A 146 -6.62 -7.08 -31.77
CA LYS A 146 -6.23 -6.11 -32.80
C LYS A 146 -7.29 -5.92 -33.89
N LYS A 147 -8.27 -6.83 -34.01
CA LYS A 147 -9.41 -6.74 -34.95
C LYS A 147 -10.55 -5.87 -34.43
N VAL A 148 -10.50 -5.41 -33.17
CA VAL A 148 -11.56 -4.59 -32.57
C VAL A 148 -11.61 -3.22 -33.26
N PRO A 149 -12.74 -2.84 -33.89
CA PRO A 149 -12.88 -1.54 -34.54
C PRO A 149 -12.69 -0.38 -33.55
N GLY A 150 -11.90 0.61 -33.94
CA GLY A 150 -11.62 1.79 -33.10
C GLY A 150 -10.60 1.56 -31.98
N LEU A 151 -9.97 0.38 -31.92
CA LEU A 151 -8.84 0.10 -31.05
C LEU A 151 -7.53 0.18 -31.86
N ASP A 152 -6.60 1.02 -31.42
CA ASP A 152 -5.26 1.07 -32.02
C ASP A 152 -4.47 -0.19 -31.58
N PRO A 153 -4.01 -1.03 -32.52
CA PRO A 153 -3.21 -2.22 -32.23
C PRO A 153 -1.98 -1.96 -31.36
N ALA A 154 -1.34 -0.79 -31.50
CA ALA A 154 -0.15 -0.44 -30.74
C ALA A 154 -0.46 -0.30 -29.23
N ILE A 155 -1.67 0.15 -28.88
CA ILE A 155 -2.08 0.32 -27.48
C ILE A 155 -2.14 -1.02 -26.76
N ILE A 156 -2.63 -2.08 -27.42
CA ILE A 156 -2.76 -3.41 -26.85
C ILE A 156 -1.42 -4.16 -26.85
N GLU A 157 -0.61 -3.99 -27.90
CA GLU A 157 0.74 -4.58 -27.95
C GLU A 157 1.61 -4.04 -26.81
N ALA A 158 1.57 -2.73 -26.55
CA ALA A 158 2.26 -2.10 -25.43
C ALA A 158 1.79 -2.60 -24.04
N LYS A 159 0.69 -3.36 -23.98
CA LYS A 159 0.10 -3.91 -22.75
C LYS A 159 0.07 -5.43 -22.73
N ARG A 160 0.80 -6.09 -23.65
CA ARG A 160 0.85 -7.56 -23.75
C ARG A 160 1.13 -8.26 -22.42
N ASP A 161 2.03 -7.70 -21.61
CA ASP A 161 2.42 -8.31 -20.32
C ASP A 161 1.38 -8.09 -19.21
N ARG A 162 0.33 -7.31 -19.49
CA ARG A 162 -0.75 -6.95 -18.57
C ARG A 162 -2.09 -7.57 -18.95
N VAL A 163 -2.13 -8.38 -20.01
CA VAL A 163 -3.36 -8.94 -20.59
C VAL A 163 -3.37 -10.47 -20.48
N THR A 164 -4.55 -11.04 -20.23
CA THR A 164 -4.85 -12.48 -20.31
C THR A 164 -6.20 -12.70 -21.01
N PHE A 165 -6.56 -13.96 -21.27
CA PHE A 165 -7.76 -14.39 -22.01
C PHE A 165 -8.56 -15.44 -21.22
#